data_AF-A0A973EIW3-F1
#
_entry.id   AF-A0A973EIW3-F1
#
_cell.length_a   1.000
_cell.length_b   1.000
_cell.length_c   1.000
_cell.angle_alpha   90.00
_cell.angle_beta   90.00
_cell.angle_gamma   90.00
#
_symmetry.space_group_name_H-M   'P 1'
#
loop_
_entity.id
_entity.type
_entity.pdbx_description
1 polymer ?
#
loop_
_entity_poly.entity_id
_entity_poly.type
_entity_poly.pdbx_seq_one_letter_code
_entity_poly.pdbx_strand_id
1 'polypeptide(L)'
;MPLNTPTLCLVRAPASSDPAHLALLSAEEQARHRAFATEPLRAAFACAHALLRSLLSAWLGQAPDAITLHKDGNGRPRLANRQAAKELDFNLSANGPWIGCALSP
;
A
#
# COMPACT_ATOMS: atom_id res chain seq x y z
N MET A 1 -0.50 18.73 6.04
CA MET A 1 0.66 18.67 6.96
C MET A 1 1.20 17.26 6.91
N PRO A 2 2.51 17.04 6.71
CA PRO A 2 3.07 15.69 6.73
C PRO A 2 2.88 15.08 8.13
N LEU A 3 2.55 13.79 8.16
CA LEU A 3 2.39 13.01 9.38
C LEU A 3 3.76 12.73 9.99
N ASN A 4 4.27 13.61 10.86
CA ASN A 4 5.54 13.38 11.58
C ASN A 4 5.38 12.46 12.81
N THR A 5 4.39 11.57 12.79
CA THR A 5 4.04 10.71 13.94
C THR A 5 3.87 9.28 13.47
N PRO A 6 4.37 8.28 14.24
CA PRO A 6 4.09 6.88 13.95
C PRO A 6 2.59 6.64 13.78
N THR A 7 2.22 5.98 12.69
CA THR A 7 0.83 5.73 12.32
C THR A 7 0.61 4.24 12.18
N LEU A 8 -0.42 3.71 12.84
CA LEU A 8 -0.89 2.33 12.68
C LEU A 8 -2.34 2.35 12.20
N CYS A 9 -2.59 1.78 11.04
CA CYS A 9 -3.92 1.58 10.49
C CYS A 9 -4.24 0.09 10.45
N LEU A 10 -5.41 -0.27 10.96
CA LEU A 10 -6.00 -1.60 10.81
C LEU A 10 -7.34 -1.44 10.11
N VAL A 11 -7.48 -2.06 8.94
CA VAL A 11 -8.71 -2.01 8.14
C VAL A 11 -9.14 -3.41 7.77
N ARG A 12 -10.43 -3.57 7.48
CA ARG A 12 -10.99 -4.79 6.91
C ARG A 12 -11.26 -4.57 5.43
N ALA A 13 -10.71 -5.44 4.59
CA ALA A 13 -10.96 -5.44 3.16
C ALA A 13 -12.46 -5.64 2.86
N PRO A 14 -12.98 -4.98 1.82
CA PRO A 14 -14.31 -5.27 1.30
C PRO A 14 -14.37 -6.69 0.72
N ALA A 15 -15.58 -7.22 0.52
CA ALA A 15 -15.79 -8.55 -0.07
C ALA A 15 -15.43 -8.62 -1.56
N SER A 16 -15.39 -7.48 -2.26
CA SER A 16 -15.05 -7.35 -3.67
C SER A 16 -14.15 -6.14 -3.91
N SER A 17 -13.44 -6.14 -5.03
CA SER A 17 -12.59 -5.02 -5.44
C SER A 17 -13.39 -3.73 -5.56
N ASP A 18 -12.87 -2.66 -4.96
CA ASP A 18 -13.44 -1.31 -5.04
C ASP A 18 -12.72 -0.52 -6.14
N PRO A 19 -13.42 0.04 -7.14
CA PRO A 19 -12.82 0.91 -8.15
C PRO A 19 -12.00 2.06 -7.56
N ALA A 20 -12.41 2.61 -6.41
CA ALA A 20 -11.67 3.69 -5.74
C ALA A 20 -10.31 3.21 -5.22
N HIS A 21 -10.20 1.98 -4.73
CA HIS A 21 -8.90 1.39 -4.38
C HIS A 21 -8.03 1.20 -5.62
N LEU A 22 -8.60 0.66 -6.70
CA LEU A 22 -7.87 0.38 -7.94
C LEU A 22 -7.30 1.64 -8.60
N ALA A 23 -8.01 2.76 -8.50
CA ALA A 23 -7.55 4.06 -9.02
C ALA A 23 -6.27 4.57 -8.35
N LEU A 24 -5.93 4.08 -7.15
CA LEU A 24 -4.73 4.47 -6.42
C LEU A 24 -3.51 3.61 -6.78
N LEU A 25 -3.72 2.41 -7.34
CA LEU A 25 -2.67 1.44 -7.62
C LEU A 25 -1.85 1.81 -8.87
N SER A 26 -0.56 1.49 -8.85
CA SER A 26 0.26 1.57 -10.06
C SER A 26 -0.15 0.54 -11.11
N ALA A 27 0.29 0.72 -12.36
CA ALA A 27 0.03 -0.24 -13.43
C ALA A 27 0.52 -1.67 -13.09
N GLU A 28 1.67 -1.81 -12.44
CA GLU A 28 2.20 -3.11 -12.01
C GLU A 28 1.29 -3.77 -10.96
N GLU A 29 0.82 -2.99 -9.99
CA GLU A 29 -0.08 -3.50 -8.96
C GLU A 29 -1.46 -3.83 -9.53
N GLN A 30 -1.98 -3.05 -10.47
CA GLN A 30 -3.22 -3.37 -11.18
C GLN A 30 -3.08 -4.67 -11.98
N ALA A 31 -1.91 -4.94 -12.59
CA ALA A 31 -1.64 -6.21 -13.25
C ALA A 31 -1.58 -7.37 -12.25
N ARG A 32 -0.92 -7.17 -11.10
CA ARG A 32 -0.84 -8.17 -10.03
C ARG A 32 -2.19 -8.45 -9.38
N HIS A 33 -3.01 -7.42 -9.18
CA HIS A 33 -4.40 -7.54 -8.73
C HIS A 33 -5.16 -8.50 -9.64
N ARG A 34 -5.13 -8.28 -10.96
CA ARG A 34 -5.83 -9.14 -11.93
C ARG A 34 -5.35 -10.60 -11.91
N ALA A 35 -4.10 -10.84 -11.49
CA ALA A 35 -3.51 -12.17 -11.43
C ALA A 35 -3.98 -13.02 -10.24
N PHE A 36 -4.64 -12.46 -9.22
CA PHE A 36 -5.21 -13.26 -8.13
C PHE A 36 -6.41 -14.08 -8.61
N ALA A 37 -6.49 -15.33 -8.16
CA ALA A 37 -7.49 -16.30 -8.62
C ALA A 37 -8.91 -15.99 -8.14
N THR A 38 -9.06 -15.43 -6.93
CA THR A 38 -10.36 -15.22 -6.30
C THR A 38 -10.61 -13.75 -5.98
N GLU A 39 -11.88 -13.36 -6.01
CA GLU A 39 -12.29 -11.97 -5.74
C GLU A 39 -11.92 -11.48 -4.32
N PRO A 40 -12.03 -12.29 -3.25
CA PRO A 40 -11.58 -11.87 -1.93
C PRO A 40 -10.07 -11.58 -1.86
N LEU A 41 -9.25 -12.36 -2.56
CA LEU A 41 -7.80 -12.10 -2.62
C LEU A 41 -7.49 -10.82 -3.40
N ARG A 42 -8.22 -10.58 -4.50
CA ARG A 42 -8.14 -9.33 -5.26
C ARG A 42 -8.51 -8.12 -4.41
N ALA A 43 -9.64 -8.20 -3.70
CA ALA A 43 -10.13 -7.13 -2.84
C ALA A 43 -9.15 -6.82 -1.70
N ALA A 44 -8.63 -7.86 -1.03
CA ALA A 44 -7.65 -7.70 0.03
C ALA A 44 -6.34 -7.06 -0.49
N PHE A 45 -5.84 -7.51 -1.64
CA PHE A 45 -4.65 -6.93 -2.26
C PHE A 45 -4.86 -5.46 -2.63
N ALA A 46 -5.98 -5.13 -3.32
CA ALA A 46 -6.29 -3.77 -3.73
C ALA A 46 -6.45 -2.84 -2.52
N CYS A 47 -7.17 -3.27 -1.49
CA CYS A 47 -7.36 -2.49 -0.26
C CYS A 47 -6.03 -2.28 0.48
N ALA A 48 -5.17 -3.30 0.55
CA ALA A 48 -3.87 -3.20 1.22
C ALA A 48 -2.94 -2.20 0.53
N HIS A 49 -2.83 -2.28 -0.79
CA HIS A 49 -1.97 -1.38 -1.56
C HIS A 49 -2.57 0.04 -1.66
N ALA A 50 -3.89 0.18 -1.72
CA ALA A 50 -4.55 1.48 -1.64
C ALA A 50 -4.33 2.18 -0.29
N LEU A 51 -4.43 1.44 0.83
CA LEU A 51 -4.10 1.97 2.16
C LEU A 51 -2.66 2.45 2.22
N LEU A 52 -1.71 1.59 1.81
CA LEU A 52 -0.29 1.92 1.81
C LEU A 52 -0.01 3.20 0.99
N ARG A 53 -0.51 3.26 -0.25
CA ARG A 53 -0.29 4.42 -1.12
C ARG A 53 -0.93 5.69 -0.59
N SER A 54 -2.10 5.60 0.03
CA SER A 54 -2.76 6.75 0.65
C SER A 54 -1.91 7.33 1.80
N LEU A 55 -1.37 6.45 2.65
CA LEU A 55 -0.53 6.85 3.78
C LEU A 55 0.81 7.44 3.30
N LEU A 56 1.46 6.79 2.32
CA LEU A 56 2.68 7.31 1.72
C LEU A 56 2.45 8.63 0.98
N SER A 57 1.34 8.79 0.28
CA SER A 57 0.96 10.04 -0.40
C SER A 57 0.81 11.20 0.59
N ALA A 58 0.12 10.95 1.71
CA ALA A 58 -0.04 11.93 2.77
C ALA A 58 1.29 12.35 3.40
N TRP A 59 2.25 11.42 3.51
CA TRP A 59 3.57 11.69 4.07
C TRP A 59 4.51 12.39 3.08
N LEU A 60 4.58 11.90 1.85
CA LEU A 60 5.51 12.38 0.81
C LEU A 60 5.00 13.58 0.02
N GLY A 61 3.70 13.90 0.10
CA GLY A 61 3.08 14.95 -0.72
C GLY A 61 3.05 14.64 -2.22
N GLN A 62 3.10 13.36 -2.60
CA GLN A 62 3.10 12.89 -3.98
C GLN A 62 1.79 12.19 -4.33
N ALA A 63 1.43 12.19 -5.62
CA ALA A 63 0.28 11.41 -6.08
C ALA A 63 0.49 9.92 -5.77
N PRO A 64 -0.55 9.19 -5.28
CA PRO A 64 -0.46 7.79 -4.89
C PRO A 64 0.21 6.89 -5.93
N ASP A 65 -0.14 7.03 -7.20
CA ASP A 65 0.34 6.24 -8.34
C ASP A 65 1.77 6.61 -8.80
N ALA A 66 2.21 7.83 -8.55
CA ALA A 66 3.57 8.30 -8.84
C ALA A 66 4.63 7.78 -7.86
N ILE A 67 4.21 7.28 -6.69
CA ILE A 67 5.13 6.75 -5.68
C ILE A 67 5.72 5.42 -6.18
N THR A 68 7.02 5.43 -6.40
CA THR A 68 7.75 4.24 -6.88
C THR A 68 8.14 3.35 -5.69
N LEU A 69 7.58 2.15 -5.68
CA LEU A 69 7.88 1.09 -4.73
C LEU A 69 8.66 -0.01 -5.45
N HIS A 70 9.63 -0.61 -4.75
CA HIS A 70 10.24 -1.87 -5.16
C HIS A 70 9.99 -2.93 -4.10
N LYS A 71 10.16 -4.20 -4.46
CA LYS A 71 10.15 -5.30 -3.49
C LYS A 71 11.58 -5.64 -3.12
N ASP A 72 11.84 -5.84 -1.83
CA ASP A 72 13.09 -6.43 -1.39
C ASP A 72 13.12 -7.96 -1.63
N GLY A 73 14.22 -8.61 -1.27
CA GLY A 73 14.41 -10.06 -1.45
C GLY A 73 13.37 -10.93 -0.74
N ASN A 74 12.60 -10.38 0.19
CA ASN A 74 11.52 -11.06 0.91
C ASN A 74 10.13 -10.66 0.40
N GLY A 75 10.06 -9.88 -0.67
CA GLY A 75 8.80 -9.41 -1.24
C GLY A 75 8.17 -8.22 -0.51
N ARG A 76 8.83 -7.65 0.52
CA ARG A 76 8.31 -6.50 1.26
C ARG A 76 8.45 -5.24 0.41
N PRO A 77 7.39 -4.43 0.27
CA PRO A 77 7.47 -3.16 -0.44
C PRO A 77 8.40 -2.17 0.29
N ARG A 78 9.21 -1.44 -0.48
CA ARG A 78 10.17 -0.43 -0.03
C ARG A 78 10.11 0.79 -0.94
N LEU A 79 10.33 1.98 -0.41
CA LEU A 79 10.48 3.20 -1.22
C LEU A 79 11.72 3.08 -2.11
N ALA A 80 11.57 3.36 -3.41
CA ALA A 80 12.71 3.37 -4.34
C ALA A 80 13.60 4.61 -4.17
N ASN A 81 13.02 5.74 -3.75
CA ASN A 81 13.79 6.94 -3.44
C ASN A 81 14.56 6.72 -2.12
N ARG A 82 15.90 6.65 -2.23
CA ARG A 82 16.79 6.39 -1.08
C ARG A 82 16.76 7.44 0.00
N GLN A 83 16.46 8.70 -0.32
CA GLN A 83 16.38 9.75 0.69
C GLN A 83 15.09 9.58 1.50
N ALA A 84 13.95 9.44 0.82
CA ALA A 84 12.67 9.18 1.48
C ALA A 84 12.70 7.88 2.31
N ALA A 85 13.38 6.84 1.83
CA ALA A 85 13.53 5.56 2.54
C ALA A 85 14.38 5.66 3.83
N LYS A 86 15.13 6.74 4.05
CA LYS A 86 15.86 7.00 5.31
C LYS A 86 15.00 7.73 6.34
N GLU A 87 13.96 8.41 5.89
CA GLU A 87 13.12 9.29 6.71
C GLU A 87 11.75 8.68 7.00
N LEU A 88 11.46 7.50 6.41
CA LEU A 88 10.21 6.79 6.56
C LEU A 88 10.42 5.29 6.31
N ASP A 89 10.13 4.47 7.32
CA ASP A 89 9.93 3.03 7.14
C ASP A 89 8.44 2.67 7.32
N PHE A 90 8.05 1.58 6.68
CA PHE A 90 6.67 1.10 6.74
C PHE A 90 6.58 -0.40 6.61
N ASN A 91 5.57 -0.97 7.24
CA ASN A 91 5.24 -2.38 7.15
C ASN A 91 3.79 -2.53 6.71
N LEU A 92 3.55 -3.45 5.77
CA LEU A 92 2.23 -3.82 5.30
C LEU A 92 2.05 -5.31 5.53
N SER A 93 0.97 -5.68 6.24
CA SER A 93 0.60 -7.05 6.53
C SER A 93 -0.86 -7.26 6.16
N ALA A 94 -1.16 -8.42 5.56
CA ALA A 94 -2.52 -8.83 5.27
C ALA A 94 -2.71 -10.29 5.68
N ASN A 95 -3.78 -10.56 6.43
CA ASN A 95 -4.17 -11.92 6.83
C ASN A 95 -5.68 -12.08 6.68
N GLY A 96 -6.09 -12.89 5.70
CA GLY A 96 -7.49 -12.98 5.30
C GLY A 96 -8.04 -11.59 4.93
N PRO A 97 -9.16 -11.13 5.50
CA PRO A 97 -9.72 -9.82 5.20
C PRO A 97 -9.07 -8.68 6.00
N TRP A 98 -8.15 -8.95 6.94
CA TRP A 98 -7.56 -7.92 7.79
C TRP A 98 -6.25 -7.41 7.21
N ILE A 99 -6.11 -6.09 7.16
CA ILE A 99 -4.95 -5.38 6.61
C ILE A 99 -4.42 -4.44 7.68
N GLY A 100 -3.16 -4.64 8.06
CA GLY A 100 -2.41 -3.75 8.94
C GLY A 100 -1.36 -2.98 8.15
N CYS A 101 -1.29 -1.67 8.33
CA CYS A 101 -0.21 -0.84 7.82
C CYS A 101 0.36 0.03 8.92
N ALA A 102 1.67 -0.05 9.14
CA ALA A 102 2.40 0.77 10.08
C ALA A 102 3.40 1.66 9.33
N LEU A 103 3.46 2.95 9.66
CA LEU A 103 4.45 3.91 9.16
C LEU A 103 5.17 4.53 10.35
N SER A 104 6.49 4.70 10.25
CA SER A 104 7.31 5.43 11.21
C SER A 104 8.35 6.25 10.46
N PRO A 105 8.53 7.53 10.84
CA PRO A 105 9.71 8.28 10.42
C PRO A 105 11.02 7.62 10.88
#